data_AF-A0A9P5ZEF6-F1
#
_entry.id   AF-A0A9P5ZEF6-F1
#
_cell.length_a   1.000
_cell.length_b   1.000
_cell.length_c   1.000
_cell.angle_alpha   90.00
_cell.angle_beta   90.00
_cell.angle_gamma   90.00
#
_symmetry.space_group_name_H-M   'P 1'
#
loop_
_entity.id
_entity.type
_entity.pdbx_description
1 polymer ?
#
loop_
_entity_poly.entity_id
_entity_poly.type
_entity_poly.pdbx_seq_one_letter_code
_entity_poly.pdbx_strand_id
1 'polypeptide(L)'
;MAALARRRVVVNVLRVFWVLLIFWYEYATFSASVHSCKWPDSAIYMGGKENVTQTRPAHVLLVADPQIIDRNSYPTRSSFSAYLTRLIVDLNLRKNWHAAIKKNPDAIVFLGDMMDNGRNAMSTAEYEEYYARFKHIFKADHSIPQYFIPGNHDVGLGKALQVSPHARSRYVAHFGPPNRKISIADHSLILFDAPGYADEDSQRHGQKKTPKQWIPIRGGALDFAKKYGSEEHKDPVVLFSHIPLYRTDGKSCGPFRERGSIRPGVGPGYQNILEKQSSQRLLELFKPVVIYSGDDHDYCEHYHQTSSPSGQPHIVREVTVKTISMVMNVKRPGFQLLSLVPSELRTEGLDTYADQLCLLPDQLRIYLNVYLPLLALSLLAVLASNVVTLSPAFQNRTTSDATVLFQADLEEADVAELNPRYAPLPQRRPPFISLMPTALSENSFASRSNLRSPNWVGPPRQANLGDSRSIWLAQLRDSILFCQQGRVRKPPRRRNVFSTTLLDARDIAVFPLAVFVLITWLVVTK
;
A
#
# COMPACT_ATOMS: atom_id res chain seq x y z
N MET A 1 -0.73 -38.49 24.83
CA MET A 1 -1.69 -37.37 24.66
C MET A 1 -1.05 -36.00 24.89
N ALA A 2 -0.26 -35.80 25.95
CA ALA A 2 0.41 -34.52 26.28
C ALA A 2 1.32 -33.95 25.17
N ALA A 3 2.10 -34.78 24.48
CA ALA A 3 2.98 -34.34 23.38
C ALA A 3 2.21 -33.78 22.17
N LEU A 4 1.07 -34.39 21.81
CA LEU A 4 0.18 -33.89 20.77
C LEU A 4 -0.54 -32.60 21.19
N ALA A 5 -0.89 -32.47 22.47
CA ALA A 5 -1.45 -31.25 23.02
C ALA A 5 -0.42 -30.09 22.98
N ARG A 6 0.82 -30.33 23.42
CA ARG A 6 1.91 -29.34 23.40
C ARG A 6 2.23 -28.84 21.98
N ARG A 7 2.28 -29.74 21.00
CA ARG A 7 2.45 -29.38 19.57
C ARG A 7 1.33 -28.46 19.07
N ARG A 8 0.07 -28.79 19.37
CA ARG A 8 -1.09 -27.97 18.98
C ARG A 8 -1.07 -26.60 19.66
N VAL A 9 -0.65 -26.54 20.92
CA VAL A 9 -0.49 -25.28 21.66
C VAL A 9 0.54 -24.38 20.97
N VAL A 10 1.73 -24.90 20.62
CA VAL A 10 2.76 -24.12 19.92
C VAL A 10 2.23 -23.54 18.60
N VAL A 11 1.57 -24.36 17.78
CA VAL A 11 1.01 -23.91 16.50
C VAL A 11 -0.07 -22.84 16.71
N ASN A 12 -0.98 -23.02 17.66
CA ASN A 12 -2.04 -22.05 17.92
C ASN A 12 -1.52 -20.74 18.52
N VAL A 13 -0.52 -20.80 19.41
CA VAL A 13 0.15 -19.60 19.94
C VAL A 13 0.82 -18.83 18.81
N LEU A 14 1.54 -19.53 17.91
CA LEU A 14 2.14 -18.89 16.73
C LEU A 14 1.09 -18.28 15.81
N ARG A 15 -0.06 -18.94 15.60
CA ARG A 15 -1.17 -18.37 14.82
C ARG A 15 -1.68 -17.06 15.43
N VAL A 16 -1.96 -17.04 16.74
CA VAL A 16 -2.42 -15.83 17.44
C VAL A 16 -1.34 -14.73 17.37
N PHE A 17 -0.08 -15.10 17.60
CA PHE A 17 1.06 -14.19 17.47
C PHE A 17 1.13 -13.55 16.09
N TRP A 18 1.04 -14.33 15.01
CA TRP A 18 1.05 -13.82 13.64
C TRP A 18 -0.16 -12.94 13.32
N VAL A 19 -1.35 -13.25 13.85
CA VAL A 19 -2.52 -12.37 13.71
C VAL A 19 -2.27 -11.01 14.34
N LEU A 20 -1.79 -10.99 15.58
CA LEU A 20 -1.50 -9.74 16.29
C LEU A 20 -0.36 -8.96 15.62
N LEU A 21 0.69 -9.65 15.19
CA LEU A 21 1.84 -9.07 14.51
C LEU A 21 1.44 -8.41 13.19
N ILE A 22 0.68 -9.12 12.34
CA ILE A 22 0.21 -8.60 11.05
C ILE A 22 -0.77 -7.45 11.28
N PHE A 23 -1.71 -7.58 12.23
CA PHE A 23 -2.61 -6.48 12.56
C PHE A 23 -1.84 -5.23 13.01
N TRP A 24 -0.80 -5.40 13.83
CA TRP A 24 0.02 -4.31 14.29
C TRP A 24 0.77 -3.61 13.15
N TYR A 25 1.44 -4.37 12.28
CA TYR A 25 2.31 -3.80 11.25
C TYR A 25 1.58 -3.42 9.94
N GLU A 26 0.50 -4.11 9.59
CA GLU A 26 -0.29 -3.82 8.38
C GLU A 26 -1.40 -2.80 8.59
N TYR A 27 -1.80 -2.52 9.84
CA TYR A 27 -2.84 -1.54 10.16
C TYR A 27 -2.43 -0.53 11.24
N ALA A 28 -2.16 -1.00 12.46
CA ALA A 28 -1.97 -0.11 13.60
C ALA A 28 -0.78 0.86 13.41
N THR A 29 0.32 0.37 12.84
CA THR A 29 1.55 1.14 12.59
C THR A 29 1.30 2.31 11.63
N PHE A 30 0.48 2.12 10.59
CA PHE A 30 0.11 3.19 9.66
C PHE A 30 -0.76 4.26 10.31
N SER A 31 -1.73 3.84 11.12
CA SER A 31 -2.59 4.78 11.86
C SER A 31 -1.81 5.53 12.93
N ALA A 32 -0.91 4.84 13.64
CA ALA A 32 -0.09 5.42 14.69
C ALA A 32 0.96 6.39 14.15
N SER A 33 1.59 6.08 13.00
CA SER A 33 2.65 6.92 12.43
C SER A 33 2.17 8.32 12.07
N VAL A 34 0.89 8.47 11.72
CA VAL A 34 0.29 9.76 11.40
C VAL A 34 -0.50 10.36 12.56
N HIS A 35 -0.68 9.68 13.69
CA HIS A 35 -1.56 10.16 14.77
C HIS A 35 -1.11 11.52 15.34
N SER A 36 0.20 11.73 15.50
CA SER A 36 0.77 13.00 15.97
C SER A 36 0.88 14.07 14.88
N CYS A 37 0.69 13.71 13.61
CA CYS A 37 0.73 14.67 12.51
C CYS A 37 -0.64 15.35 12.38
N LYS A 38 -0.75 16.57 12.89
CA LYS A 38 -2.00 17.35 12.90
C LYS A 38 -1.92 18.47 11.86
N TRP A 39 -3.06 19.03 11.47
CA TRP A 39 -3.06 20.26 10.70
C TRP A 39 -2.36 21.36 11.51
N PRO A 40 -1.38 22.09 10.93
CA PRO A 40 -0.55 23.06 11.65
C PRO A 40 -1.27 24.40 11.92
N ASP A 41 -2.57 24.36 12.18
CA ASP A 41 -3.42 25.54 12.38
C ASP A 41 -2.91 26.40 13.54
N SER A 42 -2.42 25.77 14.63
CA SER A 42 -1.90 26.48 15.80
C SER A 42 -0.68 27.36 15.52
N ALA A 43 0.05 27.11 14.43
CA ALA A 43 1.20 27.93 14.04
C ALA A 43 0.80 29.30 13.47
N ILE A 44 -0.43 29.38 12.91
CA ILE A 44 -0.92 30.54 12.15
C ILE A 44 -2.22 31.13 12.72
N TYR A 45 -2.89 30.39 13.60
CA TYR A 45 -4.13 30.76 14.23
C TYR A 45 -3.96 30.74 15.76
N MET A 46 -3.53 31.87 16.34
CA MET A 46 -3.47 32.08 17.80
C MET A 46 -4.73 32.75 18.38
N GLY A 47 -5.74 33.00 17.54
CA GLY A 47 -6.91 33.82 17.89
C GLY A 47 -8.09 33.01 18.43
N GLY A 48 -8.09 32.73 19.73
CA GLY A 48 -9.29 32.32 20.47
C GLY A 48 -10.33 33.44 20.51
N LYS A 49 -11.10 33.62 19.44
CA LYS A 49 -12.41 34.28 19.50
C LYS A 49 -13.47 33.27 19.09
N GLU A 50 -13.99 32.58 20.09
CA GLU A 50 -15.08 31.61 20.03
C GLU A 50 -16.41 32.19 19.51
N ASN A 51 -16.45 33.44 19.05
CA ASN A 51 -17.67 34.13 18.70
C ASN A 51 -17.57 34.78 17.32
N VAL A 52 -18.37 34.23 16.39
CA VAL A 52 -19.18 34.88 15.32
C VAL A 52 -18.98 34.38 13.88
N THR A 53 -17.95 33.60 13.51
CA THR A 53 -17.92 32.94 12.18
C THR A 53 -17.37 31.51 12.21
N GLN A 54 -18.06 30.57 11.57
CA GLN A 54 -17.64 29.16 11.38
C GLN A 54 -16.40 29.01 10.46
N THR A 55 -15.69 30.09 10.16
CA THR A 55 -14.54 30.13 9.26
C THR A 55 -13.34 29.49 9.95
N ARG A 56 -12.78 28.45 9.34
CA ARG A 56 -11.56 27.77 9.78
C ARG A 56 -10.50 27.79 8.67
N PRO A 57 -9.22 27.55 8.97
CA PRO A 57 -8.23 27.30 7.94
C PRO A 57 -8.68 26.21 6.96
N ALA A 58 -8.41 26.42 5.67
CA ALA A 58 -8.62 25.41 4.66
C ALA A 58 -7.44 24.44 4.66
N HIS A 59 -7.76 23.15 4.54
CA HIS A 59 -6.81 22.05 4.68
C HIS A 59 -6.55 21.39 3.33
N VAL A 60 -5.35 21.54 2.80
CA VAL A 60 -4.92 20.97 1.52
C VAL A 60 -3.91 19.86 1.78
N LEU A 61 -4.22 18.64 1.30
CA LEU A 61 -3.29 17.51 1.35
C LEU A 61 -2.41 17.50 0.10
N LEU A 62 -1.08 17.53 0.27
CA LEU A 62 -0.13 17.46 -0.84
C LEU A 62 0.50 16.07 -0.91
N VAL A 63 0.48 15.49 -2.11
CA VAL A 63 0.99 14.14 -2.38
C VAL A 63 1.95 14.22 -3.56
N ALA A 64 3.19 13.76 -3.39
CA ALA A 64 4.17 13.72 -4.46
C ALA A 64 4.50 12.29 -4.88
N ASP A 65 4.84 12.14 -6.16
CA ASP A 65 5.40 10.95 -6.78
C ASP A 65 4.70 9.64 -6.37
N PRO A 66 3.37 9.49 -6.57
CA PRO A 66 2.70 8.21 -6.38
C PRO A 66 3.36 7.07 -7.15
N GLN A 67 3.79 7.37 -8.39
CA GLN A 67 4.50 6.49 -9.32
C GLN A 67 4.02 5.05 -9.22
N ILE A 68 2.71 4.85 -9.44
CA ILE A 68 2.18 3.48 -9.48
C ILE A 68 2.91 2.74 -10.61
N ILE A 69 3.40 1.53 -10.35
CA ILE A 69 4.27 0.79 -11.29
C ILE A 69 3.46 -0.07 -12.26
N ASP A 70 3.85 -0.18 -13.53
CA ASP A 70 3.21 -1.08 -14.48
C ASP A 70 4.05 -2.32 -14.76
N ARG A 71 3.64 -3.11 -15.75
CA ARG A 71 4.38 -4.29 -16.21
C ARG A 71 5.76 -3.96 -16.80
N ASN A 72 5.98 -2.73 -17.22
CA ASN A 72 7.19 -2.28 -17.91
C ASN A 72 8.16 -1.54 -16.98
N SER A 73 7.77 -1.22 -15.74
CA SER A 73 8.64 -0.58 -14.74
C SER A 73 9.92 -1.38 -14.43
N TYR A 74 9.87 -2.72 -14.49
CA TYR A 74 11.02 -3.60 -14.27
C TYR A 74 11.12 -4.68 -15.34
N PRO A 75 11.58 -4.35 -16.57
CA PRO A 75 11.48 -5.23 -17.74
C PRO A 75 12.35 -6.48 -17.63
N THR A 76 13.36 -6.48 -16.75
CA THR A 76 14.23 -7.64 -16.50
C THR A 76 13.62 -8.67 -15.55
N ARG A 77 12.47 -8.36 -14.90
CA ARG A 77 11.79 -9.29 -14.00
C ARG A 77 10.88 -10.24 -14.77
N SER A 78 10.79 -11.48 -14.30
CA SER A 78 9.78 -12.42 -14.81
C SER A 78 8.37 -11.89 -14.55
N SER A 79 7.39 -12.25 -15.39
CA SER A 79 6.02 -11.75 -15.29
C SER A 79 5.38 -11.97 -13.91
N PHE A 80 5.68 -13.11 -13.28
CA PHE A 80 5.20 -13.41 -11.93
C PHE A 80 5.82 -12.47 -10.87
N SER A 81 7.13 -12.23 -10.96
CA SER A 81 7.83 -11.32 -10.04
C SER A 81 7.37 -9.87 -10.22
N ALA A 82 7.20 -9.42 -11.47
CA ALA A 82 6.65 -8.10 -11.78
C ALA A 82 5.21 -7.94 -11.23
N TYR A 83 4.35 -8.95 -11.43
CA TYR A 83 3.00 -8.97 -10.86
C TYR A 83 3.01 -8.89 -9.33
N LEU A 84 3.82 -9.70 -8.66
CA LEU A 84 3.92 -9.72 -7.20
C LEU A 84 4.45 -8.38 -6.67
N THR A 85 5.45 -7.80 -7.34
CA THR A 85 5.97 -6.47 -7.01
C THR A 85 4.86 -5.43 -7.08
N ARG A 86 4.13 -5.38 -8.20
CA ARG A 86 2.99 -4.46 -8.38
C ARG A 86 1.95 -4.63 -7.29
N LEU A 87 1.57 -5.87 -6.98
CA LEU A 87 0.61 -6.15 -5.93
C LEU A 87 1.08 -5.61 -4.56
N ILE A 88 2.33 -5.88 -4.18
CA ILE A 88 2.88 -5.41 -2.90
C ILE A 88 2.92 -3.88 -2.82
N VAL A 89 3.35 -3.23 -3.91
CA VAL A 89 3.40 -1.76 -4.01
C VAL A 89 2.01 -1.15 -3.94
N ASP A 90 1.04 -1.67 -4.71
CA ASP A 90 -0.35 -1.21 -4.68
C ASP A 90 -0.95 -1.33 -3.27
N LEU A 91 -0.72 -2.46 -2.58
CA LEU A 91 -1.18 -2.65 -1.20
C LEU A 91 -0.53 -1.66 -0.22
N ASN A 92 0.76 -1.35 -0.40
CA ASN A 92 1.41 -0.33 0.42
C ASN A 92 0.84 1.06 0.13
N LEU A 93 0.70 1.45 -1.14
CA LEU A 93 0.14 2.74 -1.52
C LEU A 93 -1.28 2.94 -0.98
N ARG A 94 -2.12 1.90 -0.99
CA ARG A 94 -3.46 1.99 -0.39
C ARG A 94 -3.42 2.21 1.12
N LYS A 95 -2.50 1.57 1.85
CA LYS A 95 -2.31 1.83 3.30
C LYS A 95 -1.80 3.24 3.56
N ASN A 96 -0.84 3.70 2.75
CA ASN A 96 -0.31 5.07 2.82
C ASN A 96 -1.42 6.09 2.56
N TRP A 97 -2.20 5.86 1.49
CA TRP A 97 -3.34 6.68 1.12
C TRP A 97 -4.41 6.70 2.20
N HIS A 98 -4.76 5.55 2.77
CA HIS A 98 -5.71 5.47 3.88
C HIS A 98 -5.28 6.30 5.09
N ALA A 99 -4.00 6.28 5.44
CA ALA A 99 -3.46 7.09 6.52
C ALA A 99 -3.50 8.60 6.20
N ALA A 100 -3.25 8.96 4.95
CA ALA A 100 -3.26 10.35 4.48
C ALA A 100 -4.69 10.92 4.37
N ILE A 101 -5.61 10.22 3.72
CA ILE A 101 -6.97 10.72 3.47
C ILE A 101 -7.80 10.81 4.76
N LYS A 102 -7.49 10.01 5.77
CA LYS A 102 -8.07 10.12 7.13
C LYS A 102 -7.75 11.43 7.86
N LYS A 103 -6.91 12.28 7.28
CA LYS A 103 -6.72 13.66 7.74
C LYS A 103 -7.88 14.58 7.39
N ASN A 104 -8.86 14.10 6.61
CA ASN A 104 -10.06 14.83 6.20
C ASN A 104 -9.71 16.19 5.55
N PRO A 105 -8.90 16.20 4.47
CA PRO A 105 -8.58 17.43 3.77
C PRO A 105 -9.79 17.99 3.02
N ASP A 106 -9.80 19.30 2.82
CA ASP A 106 -10.77 20.02 1.98
C ASP A 106 -10.42 19.91 0.49
N ALA A 107 -9.15 19.73 0.15
CA ALA A 107 -8.66 19.53 -1.21
C ALA A 107 -7.38 18.69 -1.24
N ILE A 108 -7.09 18.06 -2.38
CA ILE A 108 -5.87 17.28 -2.59
C ILE A 108 -5.12 17.82 -3.81
N VAL A 109 -3.81 18.00 -3.69
CA VAL A 109 -2.92 18.36 -4.80
C VAL A 109 -1.86 17.28 -4.99
N PHE A 110 -1.83 16.66 -6.17
CA PHE A 110 -0.80 15.72 -6.59
C PHE A 110 0.30 16.45 -7.36
N LEU A 111 1.54 16.28 -6.92
CA LEU A 111 2.71 16.99 -7.42
C LEU A 111 3.44 16.25 -8.54
N GLY A 112 2.68 15.64 -9.46
CA GLY A 112 3.20 14.93 -10.62
C GLY A 112 3.57 13.49 -10.35
N ASP A 113 3.94 12.83 -11.44
CA ASP A 113 4.40 11.45 -11.48
C ASP A 113 3.36 10.49 -10.88
N MET A 114 2.11 10.65 -11.29
CA MET A 114 1.03 9.74 -10.87
C MET A 114 1.32 8.31 -11.33
N MET A 115 1.84 8.16 -12.55
CA MET A 115 2.16 6.87 -13.17
C MET A 115 3.63 6.81 -13.58
N ASP A 116 4.31 5.71 -13.28
CA ASP A 116 5.75 5.54 -13.60
C ASP A 116 6.03 5.53 -15.11
N ASN A 117 5.08 5.09 -15.93
CA ASN A 117 5.25 4.99 -17.39
C ASN A 117 4.14 5.70 -18.16
N GLY A 118 3.48 6.71 -17.56
CA GLY A 118 2.36 7.43 -18.19
C GLY A 118 2.71 8.04 -19.55
N ARG A 119 3.96 8.46 -19.72
CA ARG A 119 4.54 9.01 -20.96
C ARG A 119 4.77 7.99 -22.06
N ASN A 120 4.86 6.70 -21.74
CA ASN A 120 5.33 5.69 -22.69
C ASN A 120 4.28 5.35 -23.76
N ALA A 121 4.73 4.74 -24.85
CA ALA A 121 3.84 4.19 -25.87
C ALA A 121 3.05 2.99 -25.32
N MET A 122 1.73 3.10 -25.30
CA MET A 122 0.81 2.04 -24.90
C MET A 122 -0.54 2.20 -25.61
N SER A 123 -1.32 1.12 -25.65
CA SER A 123 -2.68 1.17 -26.19
C SER A 123 -3.61 2.02 -25.31
N THR A 124 -4.68 2.55 -25.89
CA THR A 124 -5.71 3.28 -25.12
C THR A 124 -6.26 2.42 -23.99
N ALA A 125 -6.62 1.16 -24.26
CA ALA A 125 -7.16 0.25 -23.25
C ALA A 125 -6.19 0.02 -22.07
N GLU A 126 -4.89 -0.09 -22.35
CA GLU A 126 -3.87 -0.23 -21.31
C GLU A 126 -3.76 1.04 -20.44
N TYR A 127 -3.81 2.22 -21.05
CA TYR A 127 -3.78 3.48 -20.30
C TYR A 127 -5.02 3.66 -19.44
N GLU A 128 -6.21 3.31 -19.95
CA GLU A 128 -7.47 3.36 -19.19
C GLU A 128 -7.45 2.43 -17.97
N GLU A 129 -6.93 1.21 -18.11
CA GLU A 129 -6.76 0.29 -16.96
C GLU A 129 -5.76 0.87 -15.95
N TYR A 130 -4.67 1.47 -16.44
CA TYR A 130 -3.64 2.07 -15.59
C TYR A 130 -4.18 3.27 -14.79
N TYR A 131 -4.93 4.15 -15.46
CA TYR A 131 -5.61 5.27 -14.84
C TYR A 131 -6.69 4.82 -13.85
N ALA A 132 -7.54 3.85 -14.23
CA ALA A 132 -8.56 3.30 -13.34
C ALA A 132 -7.93 2.71 -12.08
N ARG A 133 -6.76 2.06 -12.21
CA ARG A 133 -5.99 1.57 -11.06
C ARG A 133 -5.49 2.71 -10.18
N PHE A 134 -4.94 3.77 -10.76
CA PHE A 134 -4.55 4.98 -10.02
C PHE A 134 -5.73 5.55 -9.22
N LYS A 135 -6.88 5.80 -9.87
CA LYS A 135 -8.08 6.33 -9.23
C LYS A 135 -8.64 5.41 -8.15
N HIS A 136 -8.48 4.10 -8.32
CA HIS A 136 -8.90 3.13 -7.32
C HIS A 136 -7.98 3.10 -6.09
N ILE A 137 -6.66 3.23 -6.26
CA ILE A 137 -5.69 3.32 -5.15
C ILE A 137 -5.90 4.63 -4.37
N PHE A 138 -6.03 5.75 -5.10
CA PHE A 138 -6.17 7.10 -4.54
C PHE A 138 -7.63 7.58 -4.54
N LYS A 139 -8.55 6.70 -4.12
CA LYS A 139 -9.97 7.02 -4.04
C LYS A 139 -10.22 8.03 -2.91
N ALA A 140 -10.88 9.14 -3.22
CA ALA A 140 -11.38 10.11 -2.23
C ALA A 140 -12.91 10.20 -2.32
N ASP A 141 -13.53 10.82 -1.32
CA ASP A 141 -14.93 11.21 -1.41
C ASP A 141 -15.13 12.20 -2.57
N HIS A 142 -16.30 12.14 -3.22
CA HIS A 142 -16.61 13.00 -4.36
C HIS A 142 -16.65 14.50 -4.00
N SER A 143 -16.86 14.83 -2.72
CA SER A 143 -16.82 16.21 -2.22
C SER A 143 -15.40 16.79 -2.11
N ILE A 144 -14.35 15.95 -2.12
CA ILE A 144 -12.96 16.40 -1.99
C ILE A 144 -12.33 16.54 -3.39
N PRO A 145 -12.17 17.76 -3.92
CA PRO A 145 -11.56 17.97 -5.22
C PRO A 145 -10.09 17.52 -5.23
N GLN A 146 -9.70 16.88 -6.34
CA GLN A 146 -8.32 16.47 -6.60
C GLN A 146 -7.74 17.27 -7.75
N TYR A 147 -6.56 17.83 -7.53
CA TYR A 147 -5.83 18.62 -8.50
C TYR A 147 -4.47 17.98 -8.79
N PHE A 148 -3.99 18.10 -10.03
CA PHE A 148 -2.78 17.46 -10.52
C PHE A 148 -1.93 18.47 -11.30
N ILE A 149 -0.61 18.40 -11.13
CA ILE A 149 0.39 18.95 -12.06
C ILE A 149 1.10 17.79 -12.76
N PRO A 150 1.61 17.97 -13.99
CA PRO A 150 2.30 16.91 -14.69
C PRO A 150 3.72 16.73 -14.15
N GLY A 151 4.14 15.47 -14.02
CA GLY A 151 5.54 15.11 -13.83
C GLY A 151 6.21 14.59 -15.10
N ASN A 152 7.53 14.40 -15.06
CA ASN A 152 8.27 13.93 -16.22
C ASN A 152 7.89 12.48 -16.60
N HIS A 153 7.42 11.64 -15.67
CA HIS A 153 6.90 10.28 -15.95
C HIS A 153 5.51 10.29 -16.58
N ASP A 154 4.75 11.38 -16.42
CA ASP A 154 3.42 11.51 -17.00
C ASP A 154 3.44 12.01 -18.45
N VAL A 155 4.21 13.08 -18.71
CA VAL A 155 4.18 13.79 -20.01
C VAL A 155 5.48 13.71 -20.81
N GLY A 156 6.55 13.20 -20.20
CA GLY A 156 7.89 13.17 -20.78
C GLY A 156 8.68 14.46 -20.55
N LEU A 157 9.99 14.36 -20.74
CA LEU A 157 10.92 15.48 -20.65
C LEU A 157 12.11 15.24 -21.60
N GLY A 158 12.47 16.26 -22.38
CA GLY A 158 13.54 16.21 -23.36
C GLY A 158 13.28 15.23 -24.51
N LYS A 159 14.35 14.91 -25.27
CA LYS A 159 14.30 13.96 -26.39
C LYS A 159 14.49 12.52 -25.91
N ALA A 160 13.53 11.99 -25.16
CA ALA A 160 13.52 10.58 -24.76
C ALA A 160 12.82 9.69 -25.81
N LEU A 161 13.49 8.64 -26.27
CA LEU A 161 13.04 7.78 -27.38
C LEU A 161 11.72 7.04 -27.11
N GLN A 162 11.32 6.88 -25.85
CA GLN A 162 10.15 6.08 -25.46
C GLN A 162 8.88 6.93 -25.19
N VAL A 163 8.94 8.25 -25.34
CA VAL A 163 7.79 9.13 -25.09
C VAL A 163 6.80 9.04 -26.24
N SER A 164 5.55 8.69 -25.90
CA SER A 164 4.44 8.63 -26.84
C SER A 164 4.05 10.04 -27.30
N PRO A 165 3.76 10.25 -28.59
CA PRO A 165 3.20 11.54 -29.07
C PRO A 165 1.84 11.87 -28.44
N HIS A 166 1.17 10.87 -27.84
CA HIS A 166 -0.11 11.04 -27.14
C HIS A 166 0.03 11.25 -25.64
N ALA A 167 1.24 11.29 -25.08
CA ALA A 167 1.45 11.40 -23.62
C ALA A 167 0.72 12.62 -23.02
N ARG A 168 0.94 13.82 -23.60
CA ARG A 168 0.30 15.06 -23.15
C ARG A 168 -1.22 15.04 -23.31
N SER A 169 -1.75 14.56 -24.43
CA SER A 169 -3.21 14.53 -24.64
C SER A 169 -3.88 13.53 -23.70
N ARG A 170 -3.26 12.38 -23.43
CA ARG A 170 -3.74 11.42 -22.42
C ARG A 170 -3.72 12.05 -21.03
N TYR A 171 -2.62 12.69 -20.63
CA TYR A 171 -2.55 13.38 -19.34
C TYR A 171 -3.70 14.39 -19.20
N VAL A 172 -3.90 15.26 -20.20
CA VAL A 172 -4.95 16.30 -20.14
C VAL A 172 -6.35 15.71 -20.03
N ALA A 173 -6.63 14.63 -20.76
CA ALA A 173 -7.92 13.96 -20.72
C ALA A 173 -8.26 13.33 -19.34
N HIS A 174 -7.25 13.02 -18.52
CA HIS A 174 -7.41 12.22 -17.30
C HIS A 174 -7.14 12.99 -16.00
N PHE A 175 -6.21 13.94 -16.04
CA PHE A 175 -5.73 14.73 -14.90
C PHE A 175 -6.03 16.23 -15.02
N GLY A 176 -6.50 16.67 -16.20
CA GLY A 176 -6.89 18.05 -16.46
C GLY A 176 -5.77 18.93 -17.02
N PRO A 177 -5.97 20.26 -17.06
CA PRO A 177 -5.03 21.17 -17.68
C PRO A 177 -3.68 21.18 -16.93
N PRO A 178 -2.55 21.23 -17.66
CA PRO A 178 -1.22 21.12 -17.07
C PRO A 178 -0.77 22.41 -16.36
N ASN A 179 -1.33 23.56 -16.76
CA ASN A 179 -1.17 24.84 -16.09
C ASN A 179 -2.55 25.37 -15.68
N ARG A 180 -2.74 25.73 -14.41
CA ARG A 180 -3.96 26.41 -13.95
C ARG A 180 -3.78 27.16 -12.63
N LYS A 181 -4.61 28.17 -12.44
CA LYS A 181 -4.84 28.85 -11.16
C LYS A 181 -6.13 28.30 -10.54
N ILE A 182 -6.09 27.96 -9.25
CA ILE A 182 -7.29 27.72 -8.44
C ILE A 182 -7.27 28.63 -7.22
N SER A 183 -8.43 28.93 -6.63
CA SER A 183 -8.54 29.71 -5.39
C SER A 183 -9.03 28.83 -4.25
N ILE A 184 -8.31 28.82 -3.13
CA ILE A 184 -8.69 28.14 -1.88
C ILE A 184 -8.36 29.07 -0.72
N ALA A 185 -9.35 29.39 0.12
CA ALA A 185 -9.18 30.32 1.26
C ALA A 185 -8.47 31.63 0.86
N ASP A 186 -8.91 32.22 -0.26
CA ASP A 186 -8.36 33.44 -0.87
C ASP A 186 -6.84 33.38 -1.14
N HIS A 187 -6.31 32.19 -1.40
CA HIS A 187 -4.96 31.99 -1.91
C HIS A 187 -5.03 31.60 -3.38
N SER A 188 -4.13 32.17 -4.18
CA SER A 188 -3.91 31.75 -5.56
C SER A 188 -2.99 30.54 -5.60
N LEU A 189 -3.55 29.36 -5.78
CA LEU A 189 -2.79 28.11 -5.94
C LEU A 189 -2.46 27.93 -7.43
N ILE A 190 -1.17 27.98 -7.75
CA ILE A 190 -0.65 27.90 -9.11
C ILE A 190 -0.12 26.49 -9.35
N LEU A 191 -0.83 25.74 -10.20
CA LEU A 191 -0.45 24.41 -10.64
C LEU A 191 0.32 24.56 -11.96
N PHE A 192 1.62 24.28 -11.92
CA PHE A 192 2.56 24.63 -13.00
C PHE A 192 3.16 23.41 -13.71
N ASP A 193 3.18 23.45 -15.04
CA ASP A 193 3.79 22.44 -15.92
C ASP A 193 5.31 22.64 -15.99
N ALA A 194 6.00 22.17 -14.95
CA ALA A 194 7.45 22.25 -14.86
C ALA A 194 8.19 21.47 -15.98
N PRO A 195 7.77 20.24 -16.37
CA PRO A 195 8.38 19.55 -17.49
C PRO A 195 8.25 20.32 -18.81
N GLY A 196 7.05 20.82 -19.12
CA GLY A 196 6.83 21.64 -20.30
C GLY A 196 7.63 22.94 -20.30
N TYR A 197 7.81 23.54 -19.13
CA TYR A 197 8.64 24.73 -18.97
C TYR A 197 10.13 24.45 -19.21
N ALA A 198 10.66 23.37 -18.65
CA ALA A 198 12.04 22.95 -18.83
C ALA A 198 12.34 22.62 -20.31
N ASP A 199 11.42 21.93 -21.00
CA ASP A 199 11.53 21.65 -22.43
C ASP A 199 11.53 22.92 -23.29
N GLU A 200 10.66 23.88 -22.99
CA GLU A 200 10.61 25.16 -23.68
C GLU A 200 11.92 25.94 -23.48
N ASP A 201 12.47 25.92 -22.26
CA ASP A 201 13.73 26.59 -21.96
C ASP A 201 14.92 25.92 -22.65
N SER A 202 14.93 24.59 -22.72
CA SER A 202 15.91 23.82 -23.49
C SER A 202 15.86 24.16 -24.99
N GLN A 203 14.65 24.30 -25.57
CA GLN A 203 14.48 24.73 -26.96
C GLN A 203 15.02 26.15 -27.20
N ARG A 204 14.76 27.06 -26.26
CA ARG A 204 15.30 28.42 -26.29
C ARG A 204 16.83 28.42 -26.29
N HIS A 205 17.46 27.66 -25.39
CA HIS A 205 18.91 27.51 -25.34
C HIS A 205 19.47 26.87 -26.61
N GLY A 206 18.84 25.83 -27.13
CA GLY A 206 19.23 25.18 -28.38
C GLY A 206 19.22 26.13 -29.60
N GLN A 207 18.33 27.13 -29.59
CA GLN A 207 18.28 28.20 -30.60
C GLN A 207 19.19 29.41 -30.28
N LYS A 208 20.00 29.34 -29.21
CA LYS A 208 20.88 30.43 -28.75
C LYS A 208 20.14 31.75 -28.52
N LYS A 209 18.87 31.69 -28.12
CA LYS A 209 18.04 32.88 -27.85
C LYS A 209 18.12 33.27 -26.38
N THR A 210 18.26 34.56 -26.12
CA THR A 210 18.12 35.11 -24.77
C THR A 210 16.65 35.05 -24.30
N PRO A 211 16.38 35.10 -22.98
CA PRO A 211 15.01 35.14 -22.46
C PRO A 211 14.14 36.31 -22.96
N LYS A 212 14.77 37.39 -23.46
CA LYS A 212 14.09 38.55 -24.06
C LYS A 212 13.70 38.31 -25.53
N GLN A 213 14.50 37.51 -26.26
CA GLN A 213 14.27 37.19 -27.68
C GLN A 213 13.32 36.00 -27.87
N TRP A 214 13.00 35.26 -26.80
CA TRP A 214 12.12 34.11 -26.88
C TRP A 214 10.64 34.50 -26.82
N ILE A 215 9.91 34.11 -27.86
CA ILE A 215 8.45 34.20 -27.90
C ILE A 215 7.91 32.93 -27.23
N PRO A 216 7.11 33.05 -26.16
CA PRO A 216 6.55 31.88 -25.49
C PRO A 216 5.72 31.01 -26.43
N ILE A 217 5.76 29.71 -26.21
CA ILE A 217 4.86 28.77 -26.89
C ILE A 217 3.43 29.08 -26.42
N ARG A 218 2.53 29.41 -27.35
CA ARG A 218 1.14 29.75 -27.05
C ARG A 218 0.46 28.63 -26.27
N GLY A 219 -0.12 28.97 -25.11
CA GLY A 219 -0.74 27.99 -24.21
C GLY A 219 0.24 27.09 -23.45
N GLY A 220 1.55 27.33 -23.58
CA GLY A 220 2.60 26.66 -22.83
C GLY A 220 2.81 27.25 -21.43
N ALA A 221 3.72 26.64 -20.67
CA ALA A 221 3.99 27.00 -19.28
C ALA A 221 4.53 28.43 -19.14
N LEU A 222 5.46 28.85 -20.01
CA LEU A 222 6.01 30.21 -19.97
C LEU A 222 4.95 31.27 -20.37
N ASP A 223 4.09 30.95 -21.34
CA ASP A 223 3.00 31.85 -21.76
C ASP A 223 2.00 32.06 -20.60
N PHE A 224 1.62 30.98 -19.92
CA PHE A 224 0.81 31.03 -18.71
C PHE A 224 1.45 31.89 -17.60
N ALA A 225 2.73 31.67 -17.30
CA ALA A 225 3.44 32.42 -16.27
C ALA A 225 3.54 33.91 -16.60
N LYS A 226 3.83 34.26 -17.87
CA LYS A 226 3.88 35.66 -18.31
C LYS A 226 2.52 36.34 -18.24
N LYS A 227 1.46 35.65 -18.67
CA LYS A 227 0.10 36.17 -18.59
C LYS A 227 -0.27 36.46 -17.14
N TYR A 228 -0.02 35.51 -16.24
CA TYR A 228 -0.26 35.71 -14.81
C TYR A 228 0.52 36.93 -14.27
N GLY A 229 1.83 37.00 -14.52
CA GLY A 229 2.67 38.11 -14.03
C GLY A 229 2.36 39.48 -14.66
N SER A 230 1.52 39.56 -15.69
CA SER A 230 1.06 40.82 -16.29
C SER A 230 -0.23 41.36 -15.65
N GLU A 231 -0.90 40.56 -14.83
CA GLU A 231 -2.12 40.91 -14.13
C GLU A 231 -1.80 41.33 -12.68
N GLU A 232 -2.64 42.17 -12.07
CA GLU A 232 -2.51 42.54 -10.65
C GLU A 232 -3.21 41.47 -9.78
N HIS A 233 -2.47 40.89 -8.82
CA HIS A 233 -3.00 39.89 -7.89
C HIS A 233 -2.85 40.37 -6.45
N LYS A 234 -3.91 40.24 -5.66
CA LYS A 234 -3.94 40.60 -4.24
C LYS A 234 -3.76 39.40 -3.32
N ASP A 235 -4.13 38.22 -3.80
CA ASP A 235 -4.12 36.98 -3.02
C ASP A 235 -2.70 36.42 -2.89
N PRO A 236 -2.30 35.89 -1.71
CA PRO A 236 -1.03 35.19 -1.55
C PRO A 236 -0.94 34.00 -2.51
N VAL A 237 0.24 33.79 -3.09
CA VAL A 237 0.46 32.79 -4.12
C VAL A 237 1.18 31.57 -3.58
N VAL A 238 0.60 30.39 -3.76
CA VAL A 238 1.22 29.09 -3.49
C VAL A 238 1.57 28.44 -4.82
N LEU A 239 2.87 28.20 -5.08
CA LEU A 239 3.33 27.61 -6.33
C LEU A 239 3.57 26.10 -6.18
N PHE A 240 2.97 25.30 -7.05
CA PHE A 240 3.20 23.87 -7.16
C PHE A 240 3.96 23.57 -8.45
N SER A 241 5.15 22.96 -8.34
CA SER A 241 6.04 22.65 -9.46
C SER A 241 6.60 21.25 -9.31
N HIS A 242 6.43 20.34 -10.26
CA HIS A 242 6.96 18.98 -10.11
C HIS A 242 8.49 19.00 -9.99
N ILE A 243 9.19 19.68 -10.92
CA ILE A 243 10.65 19.85 -10.87
C ILE A 243 11.00 20.96 -9.85
N PRO A 244 11.87 20.70 -8.86
CA PRO A 244 12.31 21.68 -7.89
C PRO A 244 13.00 22.90 -8.52
N LEU A 245 12.89 24.07 -7.89
CA LEU A 245 13.58 25.27 -8.38
C LEU A 245 15.10 25.20 -8.11
N TYR A 246 15.83 26.00 -8.88
CA TYR A 246 17.28 26.10 -8.82
C TYR A 246 17.79 26.29 -7.40
N ARG A 247 18.82 25.51 -7.06
CA ARG A 247 19.63 25.65 -5.85
C ARG A 247 21.09 25.34 -6.16
N THR A 248 22.00 25.92 -5.39
CA THR A 248 23.44 25.64 -5.56
C THR A 248 23.74 24.18 -5.24
N ASP A 249 24.68 23.59 -5.97
CA ASP A 249 25.08 22.20 -5.75
C ASP A 249 25.52 21.94 -4.30
N GLY A 250 25.04 20.85 -3.71
CA GLY A 250 25.37 20.46 -2.34
C GLY A 250 24.63 21.22 -1.24
N LYS A 251 23.66 22.09 -1.59
CA LYS A 251 22.88 22.82 -0.59
C LYS A 251 22.07 21.85 0.29
N SER A 252 22.09 22.10 1.61
CA SER A 252 21.37 21.28 2.59
C SER A 252 19.86 21.29 2.34
N CYS A 253 19.24 20.12 2.56
CA CYS A 253 17.80 19.86 2.44
C CYS A 253 17.06 19.88 3.78
N GLY A 254 17.73 20.35 4.85
CA GLY A 254 17.19 20.31 6.20
C GLY A 254 17.22 18.91 6.84
N PRO A 255 16.71 18.79 8.08
CA PRO A 255 16.91 17.60 8.92
C PRO A 255 16.05 16.39 8.54
N PHE A 256 15.01 16.57 7.73
CA PHE A 256 14.09 15.49 7.36
C PHE A 256 14.49 14.74 6.08
N ARG A 257 15.53 15.19 5.36
CA ARG A 257 16.14 14.43 4.24
C ARG A 257 16.81 13.17 4.79
N GLU A 258 16.59 12.02 4.16
CA GLU A 258 17.25 10.78 4.60
C GLU A 258 18.69 10.68 4.11
N ARG A 259 19.00 11.21 2.91
CA ARG A 259 20.31 11.07 2.26
C ARG A 259 20.66 12.26 1.38
N GLY A 260 21.86 12.80 1.57
CA GLY A 260 22.47 13.72 0.61
C GLY A 260 21.73 15.04 0.41
N SER A 261 21.81 15.56 -0.82
CA SER A 261 21.20 16.81 -1.29
C SER A 261 20.78 16.62 -2.75
N ILE A 262 19.91 17.51 -3.26
CA ILE A 262 19.56 17.52 -4.68
C ILE A 262 20.76 18.02 -5.48
N ARG A 263 21.30 17.16 -6.33
CA ARG A 263 22.42 17.48 -7.21
C ARG A 263 21.87 17.93 -8.58
N PRO A 264 22.37 19.05 -9.15
CA PRO A 264 22.00 19.43 -10.52
C PRO A 264 22.32 18.30 -11.50
N GLY A 265 21.38 17.97 -12.37
CA GLY A 265 21.52 16.92 -13.35
C GLY A 265 20.45 17.02 -14.42
N VAL A 266 20.84 16.76 -15.66
CA VAL A 266 19.95 16.75 -16.83
C VAL A 266 20.34 15.60 -17.75
N GLY A 267 19.34 14.92 -18.31
CA GLY A 267 19.54 13.86 -19.27
C GLY A 267 18.25 13.46 -19.97
N PRO A 268 18.27 12.40 -20.80
CA PRO A 268 17.06 11.94 -21.48
C PRO A 268 15.99 11.53 -20.47
N GLY A 269 14.87 12.26 -20.43
CA GLY A 269 13.73 11.94 -19.56
C GLY A 269 13.79 12.50 -18.15
N TYR A 270 14.82 13.25 -17.75
CA TYR A 270 14.92 13.79 -16.39
C TYR A 270 15.69 15.12 -16.30
N GLN A 271 15.33 15.93 -15.32
CA GLN A 271 16.03 17.14 -14.91
C GLN A 271 15.73 17.39 -13.42
N ASN A 272 16.76 17.29 -12.57
CA ASN A 272 16.57 17.28 -11.11
C ASN A 272 16.19 18.65 -10.52
N ILE A 273 16.58 19.73 -11.18
CA ILE A 273 16.25 21.11 -10.78
C ILE A 273 16.08 22.00 -12.02
N LEU A 274 15.20 23.00 -11.94
CA LEU A 274 15.09 24.03 -12.98
C LEU A 274 16.38 24.87 -13.08
N GLU A 275 16.60 25.45 -14.25
CA GLU A 275 17.73 26.35 -14.47
C GLU A 275 17.62 27.63 -13.61
N LYS A 276 18.77 28.26 -13.31
CA LYS A 276 18.85 29.44 -12.44
C LYS A 276 18.00 30.60 -12.95
N GLN A 277 18.17 30.99 -14.21
CA GLN A 277 17.43 32.12 -14.80
C GLN A 277 15.93 31.82 -14.88
N SER A 278 15.59 30.57 -15.19
CA SER A 278 14.21 30.10 -15.31
C SER A 278 13.51 30.12 -13.95
N SER A 279 14.19 29.65 -12.91
CA SER A 279 13.70 29.72 -11.52
C SER A 279 13.51 31.16 -11.04
N GLN A 280 14.48 32.04 -11.29
CA GLN A 280 14.37 33.47 -10.97
C GLN A 280 13.17 34.12 -11.66
N ARG A 281 12.94 33.79 -12.93
CA ARG A 281 11.80 34.29 -13.68
C ARG A 281 10.47 33.84 -13.09
N LEU A 282 10.34 32.59 -12.63
CA LEU A 282 9.12 32.12 -11.96
C LEU A 282 8.88 32.87 -10.64
N LEU A 283 9.94 33.09 -9.86
CA LEU A 283 9.86 33.86 -8.62
C LEU A 283 9.42 35.31 -8.87
N GLU A 284 9.90 35.95 -9.94
CA GLU A 284 9.52 37.31 -10.33
C GLU A 284 8.07 37.41 -10.85
N LEU A 285 7.64 36.43 -11.65
CA LEU A 285 6.31 36.42 -12.27
C LEU A 285 5.19 36.06 -11.28
N PHE A 286 5.42 35.04 -10.44
CA PHE A 286 4.40 34.55 -9.52
C PHE A 286 4.47 35.19 -8.13
N LYS A 287 5.65 35.67 -7.70
CA LYS A 287 5.89 36.21 -6.36
C LYS A 287 5.28 35.33 -5.24
N PRO A 288 5.60 34.03 -5.20
CA PRO A 288 4.99 33.09 -4.26
C PRO A 288 5.38 33.37 -2.82
N VAL A 289 4.46 33.09 -1.88
CA VAL A 289 4.75 33.04 -0.43
C VAL A 289 5.37 31.70 -0.02
N VAL A 290 5.08 30.64 -0.78
CA VAL A 290 5.65 29.29 -0.60
C VAL A 290 5.60 28.49 -1.89
N ILE A 291 6.54 27.55 -2.02
CA ILE A 291 6.65 26.64 -3.17
C ILE A 291 6.63 25.19 -2.67
N TYR A 292 5.90 24.32 -3.36
CA TYR A 292 5.94 22.88 -3.14
C TYR A 292 6.35 22.14 -4.42
N SER A 293 7.33 21.26 -4.30
CA SER A 293 7.85 20.47 -5.43
C SER A 293 7.86 18.96 -5.20
N GLY A 294 8.07 18.17 -6.26
CA GLY A 294 8.19 16.70 -6.23
C GLY A 294 9.53 16.24 -6.82
N ASP A 295 9.55 15.18 -7.62
CA ASP A 295 10.67 14.69 -8.47
C ASP A 295 11.88 14.11 -7.71
N ASP A 296 12.40 14.76 -6.66
CA ASP A 296 13.56 14.24 -5.89
C ASP A 296 13.20 13.06 -4.95
N HIS A 297 11.90 12.78 -4.81
CA HIS A 297 11.29 11.72 -3.99
C HIS A 297 11.51 11.84 -2.46
N ASP A 298 12.49 12.59 -1.99
CA ASP A 298 12.76 12.81 -0.56
C ASP A 298 12.50 14.27 -0.15
N TYR A 299 12.33 14.48 1.14
CA TYR A 299 12.08 15.80 1.69
C TYR A 299 13.29 16.70 1.48
N CYS A 300 13.08 17.88 0.89
CA CYS A 300 14.10 18.91 0.85
C CYS A 300 13.53 20.29 1.11
N GLU A 301 14.04 20.97 2.13
CA GLU A 301 13.71 22.36 2.41
C GLU A 301 14.79 23.29 1.85
N HIS A 302 14.37 24.30 1.10
CA HIS A 302 15.23 25.32 0.53
C HIS A 302 14.62 26.72 0.66
N TYR A 303 15.46 27.75 0.69
CA TYR A 303 15.03 29.14 0.79
C TYR A 303 15.61 29.96 -0.36
N HIS A 304 14.74 30.48 -1.20
CA HIS A 304 15.08 31.33 -2.34
C HIS A 304 15.16 32.78 -1.91
N GLN A 305 16.21 33.48 -2.32
CA GLN A 305 16.32 34.92 -2.14
C GLN A 305 15.92 35.63 -3.43
N THR A 306 14.93 36.50 -3.35
CA THR A 306 14.46 37.32 -4.47
C THR A 306 14.78 38.79 -4.22
N SER A 307 15.18 39.49 -5.28
CA SER A 307 15.46 40.92 -5.21
C SER A 307 14.14 41.69 -5.18
N SER A 308 13.83 42.36 -4.06
CA SER A 308 12.69 43.29 -4.02
C SER A 308 13.05 44.63 -4.63
N PRO A 309 12.14 45.30 -5.36
CA PRO A 309 12.28 46.69 -5.76
C PRO A 309 12.51 47.64 -4.56
N SER A 310 12.06 47.27 -3.37
CA SER A 310 12.24 48.04 -2.12
C SER A 310 13.58 47.83 -1.42
N GLY A 311 14.48 47.00 -1.98
CA GLY A 311 15.83 46.75 -1.45
C GLY A 311 15.92 45.68 -0.34
N GLN A 312 14.81 45.25 0.26
CA GLN A 312 14.83 44.12 1.20
C GLN A 312 14.67 42.77 0.47
N PRO A 313 15.54 41.77 0.71
CA PRO A 313 15.41 40.47 0.06
C PRO A 313 14.14 39.77 0.53
N HIS A 314 13.27 39.40 -0.41
CA HIS A 314 12.09 38.58 -0.11
C HIS A 314 12.50 37.10 -0.16
N ILE A 315 12.32 36.40 0.96
CA ILE A 315 12.73 35.01 1.13
C ILE A 315 11.52 34.12 0.90
N VAL A 316 11.61 33.20 -0.06
CA VAL A 316 10.55 32.23 -0.37
C VAL A 316 11.01 30.84 0.02
N ARG A 317 10.24 30.18 0.88
CA ARG A 317 10.50 28.78 1.26
C ARG A 317 9.97 27.84 0.17
N GLU A 318 10.79 26.87 -0.22
CA GLU A 318 10.42 25.73 -1.06
C GLU A 318 10.56 24.44 -0.25
N VAL A 319 9.52 23.61 -0.31
CA VAL A 319 9.53 22.25 0.22
C VAL A 319 9.35 21.27 -0.93
N THR A 320 10.38 20.48 -1.21
CA THR A 320 10.26 19.28 -2.04
C THR A 320 9.60 18.20 -1.20
N VAL A 321 8.36 17.87 -1.55
CA VAL A 321 7.49 16.94 -0.83
C VAL A 321 7.98 15.52 -1.07
N LYS A 322 8.06 14.76 0.03
CA LYS A 322 8.48 13.37 0.00
C LYS A 322 7.47 12.51 -0.75
N THR A 323 7.96 11.56 -1.54
CA THR A 323 7.13 10.57 -2.24
C THR A 323 6.24 9.80 -1.26
N ILE A 324 5.00 9.53 -1.68
CA ILE A 324 4.10 8.62 -0.96
C ILE A 324 4.42 7.14 -1.24
N SER A 325 5.30 6.85 -2.21
CA SER A 325 5.60 5.50 -2.67
C SER A 325 6.78 4.86 -1.93
N MET A 326 6.68 3.57 -1.60
CA MET A 326 7.79 2.82 -0.99
C MET A 326 8.91 2.41 -1.96
N VAL A 327 8.73 2.62 -3.27
CA VAL A 327 9.68 2.14 -4.31
C VAL A 327 10.55 3.25 -4.89
N MET A 328 10.61 4.40 -4.23
CA MET A 328 11.26 5.62 -4.73
C MET A 328 12.50 6.03 -3.93
N ASN A 329 13.27 5.02 -3.50
CA ASN A 329 14.56 5.16 -2.82
C ASN A 329 14.53 5.96 -1.51
N VAL A 330 13.39 5.96 -0.83
CA VAL A 330 13.23 6.46 0.54
C VAL A 330 12.85 5.32 1.47
N LYS A 331 13.31 5.36 2.72
CA LYS A 331 12.92 4.38 3.74
C LYS A 331 11.52 4.66 4.28
N ARG A 332 11.18 5.92 4.53
CA ARG A 332 9.90 6.30 5.15
C ARG A 332 9.11 7.24 4.25
N PRO A 333 8.22 6.75 3.37
CA PRO A 333 7.40 7.62 2.51
C PRO A 333 6.65 8.71 3.29
N GLY A 334 6.13 9.74 2.62
CA GLY A 334 5.42 10.82 3.31
C GLY A 334 4.40 11.56 2.46
N PHE A 335 3.79 12.56 3.08
CA PHE A 335 2.91 13.54 2.46
C PHE A 335 2.98 14.85 3.27
N GLN A 336 2.52 15.96 2.69
CA GLN A 336 2.52 17.27 3.35
C GLN A 336 1.09 17.71 3.67
N LEU A 337 0.87 18.22 4.87
CA LEU A 337 -0.34 18.93 5.25
C LEU A 337 -0.11 20.43 5.04
N LEU A 338 -1.01 21.12 4.36
CA LEU A 338 -0.98 22.57 4.16
C LEU A 338 -2.26 23.20 4.71
N SER A 339 -2.13 24.08 5.70
CA SER A 339 -3.20 24.91 6.23
C SER A 339 -3.11 26.32 5.63
N LEU A 340 -4.22 26.82 5.11
CA LEU A 340 -4.34 28.14 4.48
C LEU A 340 -5.33 29.00 5.25
N VAL A 341 -4.94 30.24 5.58
CA VAL A 341 -5.79 31.19 6.34
C VAL A 341 -6.68 31.99 5.38
N PRO A 342 -8.03 31.86 5.46
CA PRO A 342 -8.98 32.69 4.71
C PRO A 342 -8.76 34.17 4.95
N SER A 343 -9.09 35.03 3.97
CA SER A 343 -8.83 36.47 4.07
C SER A 343 -9.47 37.13 5.30
N GLU A 344 -10.63 36.62 5.76
CA GLU A 344 -11.36 37.12 6.93
C GLU A 344 -10.62 36.86 8.26
N LEU A 345 -9.72 35.89 8.27
CA LEU A 345 -8.94 35.50 9.47
C LEU A 345 -7.50 36.00 9.44
N ARG A 346 -7.07 36.64 8.35
CA ARG A 346 -5.70 37.14 8.22
C ARG A 346 -5.49 38.34 9.13
N THR A 347 -4.39 38.31 9.87
CA THR A 347 -3.88 39.48 10.58
C THR A 347 -2.66 39.99 9.84
N GLU A 348 -2.57 41.31 9.67
CA GLU A 348 -1.47 41.95 8.96
C GLU A 348 -0.13 41.62 9.62
N GLY A 349 0.86 41.22 8.82
CA GLY A 349 2.21 40.85 9.29
C GLY A 349 2.37 39.42 9.84
N LEU A 350 1.31 38.60 9.87
CA LEU A 350 1.40 37.17 10.18
C LEU A 350 1.41 36.29 8.93
N ASP A 351 1.95 35.09 9.07
CA ASP A 351 1.95 34.09 8.00
C ASP A 351 0.51 33.69 7.61
N THR A 352 0.29 33.58 6.29
CA THR A 352 -1.02 33.22 5.72
C THR A 352 -1.18 31.71 5.49
N TYR A 353 -0.11 30.94 5.72
CA TYR A 353 -0.07 29.50 5.57
C TYR A 353 0.84 28.85 6.62
N ALA A 354 0.59 27.58 6.91
CA ALA A 354 1.54 26.71 7.60
C ALA A 354 1.46 25.30 7.04
N ASP A 355 2.53 24.54 7.15
CA ASP A 355 2.59 23.17 6.65
C ASP A 355 3.36 22.22 7.57
N GLN A 356 3.07 20.93 7.42
CA GLN A 356 3.71 19.88 8.21
C GLN A 356 3.93 18.60 7.39
N LEU A 357 5.14 18.04 7.49
CA LEU A 357 5.48 16.73 6.94
C LEU A 357 4.91 15.62 7.82
N CYS A 358 4.18 14.69 7.20
CA CYS A 358 3.76 13.44 7.84
C CYS A 358 4.54 12.26 7.26
N LEU A 359 5.25 11.53 8.13
CA LEU A 359 6.03 10.35 7.74
C LEU A 359 5.23 9.05 7.94
N LEU A 360 5.29 8.20 6.93
CA LEU A 360 4.70 6.86 6.90
C LEU A 360 5.72 5.79 7.36
N PRO A 361 5.27 4.56 7.62
CA PRO A 361 6.14 3.46 8.04
C PRO A 361 7.11 2.99 6.96
N ASP A 362 8.28 2.49 7.38
CA ASP A 362 9.24 1.79 6.52
C ASP A 362 8.76 0.34 6.28
N GLN A 363 7.95 0.17 5.23
CA GLN A 363 7.35 -1.12 4.89
C GLN A 363 8.41 -2.17 4.51
N LEU A 364 9.50 -1.76 3.86
CA LEU A 364 10.54 -2.69 3.45
C LEU A 364 11.28 -3.25 4.67
N ARG A 365 11.58 -2.43 5.68
CA ARG A 365 12.13 -2.87 6.96
C ARG A 365 11.16 -3.79 7.70
N ILE A 366 9.85 -3.54 7.66
CA ILE A 366 8.85 -4.46 8.25
C ILE A 366 8.97 -5.85 7.60
N TYR A 367 8.98 -5.91 6.27
CA TYR A 367 9.10 -7.20 5.58
C TYR A 367 10.43 -7.90 5.86
N LEU A 368 11.55 -7.19 5.71
CA LEU A 368 12.88 -7.81 5.75
C LEU A 368 13.41 -8.04 7.18
N ASN A 369 13.14 -7.13 8.10
CA ASN A 369 13.73 -7.16 9.44
C ASN A 369 12.75 -7.62 10.52
N VAL A 370 11.45 -7.72 10.23
CA VAL A 370 10.45 -8.20 11.18
C VAL A 370 9.84 -9.51 10.69
N TYR A 371 9.20 -9.54 9.52
CA TYR A 371 8.50 -10.74 9.06
C TYR A 371 9.44 -11.90 8.73
N LEU A 372 10.49 -11.68 7.92
CA LEU A 372 11.39 -12.78 7.55
C LEU A 372 12.08 -13.44 8.77
N PRO A 373 12.68 -12.70 9.73
CA PRO A 373 13.30 -13.33 10.90
C PRO A 373 12.28 -14.04 11.80
N LEU A 374 11.12 -13.43 12.04
CA LEU A 374 10.09 -14.05 12.88
C LEU A 374 9.49 -15.30 12.23
N LEU A 375 9.40 -15.34 10.89
CA LEU A 375 8.98 -16.53 10.16
C LEU A 375 10.01 -17.65 10.31
N ALA A 376 11.30 -17.34 10.15
CA ALA A 376 12.37 -18.31 10.36
C ALA A 376 12.36 -18.87 11.80
N LEU A 377 12.23 -18.01 12.81
CA LEU A 377 12.11 -18.42 14.22
C LEU A 377 10.86 -19.25 14.49
N SER A 378 9.72 -18.91 13.88
CA SER A 378 8.48 -19.68 13.99
C SER A 378 8.65 -21.10 13.41
N LEU A 379 9.29 -21.22 12.25
CA LEU A 379 9.59 -22.51 11.62
C LEU A 379 10.55 -23.36 12.46
N LEU A 380 11.57 -22.73 13.06
CA LEU A 380 12.49 -23.40 13.99
C LEU A 380 11.77 -23.87 15.26
N ALA A 381 10.87 -23.07 15.83
CA ALA A 381 10.08 -23.46 17.00
C ALA A 381 9.19 -24.67 16.72
N VAL A 382 8.58 -24.74 15.54
CA VAL A 382 7.79 -25.89 15.08
C VAL A 382 8.66 -27.13 14.89
N LEU A 383 9.82 -26.96 14.26
CA LEU A 383 10.78 -28.04 14.07
C LEU A 383 11.24 -28.60 15.43
N ALA A 384 11.66 -27.72 16.34
CA ALA A 384 12.09 -28.10 17.68
C ALA A 384 10.96 -28.78 18.49
N SER A 385 9.74 -28.24 18.43
CA SER A 385 8.57 -28.86 19.08
C SER A 385 8.33 -30.27 18.56
N ASN A 386 8.36 -30.45 17.23
CA ASN A 386 8.19 -31.76 16.62
C ASN A 386 9.33 -32.73 17.00
N VAL A 387 10.59 -32.31 16.99
CA VAL A 387 11.74 -33.14 17.41
C VAL A 387 11.65 -33.54 18.89
N VAL A 388 11.37 -32.61 19.79
CA VAL A 388 11.26 -32.89 21.24
C VAL A 388 10.13 -33.87 21.55
N THR A 389 8.98 -33.74 20.87
CA THR A 389 7.84 -34.66 21.06
C THR A 389 8.10 -36.10 20.58
N LEU A 390 9.17 -36.32 19.83
CA LEU A 390 9.54 -37.61 19.24
C LEU A 390 10.82 -38.21 19.83
N SER A 391 11.51 -37.50 20.74
CA SER A 391 12.71 -38.01 21.41
C SER A 391 12.35 -39.16 22.39
N PRO A 392 13.02 -40.33 22.32
CA PRO A 392 12.75 -41.48 23.19
C PRO A 392 12.82 -41.17 24.68
N ALA A 393 13.73 -40.26 25.08
CA ALA A 393 13.90 -39.83 26.46
C ALA A 393 12.67 -39.11 27.04
N PHE A 394 11.86 -38.47 26.19
CA PHE A 394 10.63 -37.79 26.62
C PHE A 394 9.42 -38.74 26.63
N GLN A 395 9.38 -39.71 25.72
CA GLN A 395 8.38 -40.78 25.75
C GLN A 395 8.48 -41.60 27.05
N ASN A 396 9.71 -41.92 27.48
CA ASN A 396 9.96 -42.67 28.72
C ASN A 396 9.61 -41.89 30.00
N ARG A 397 9.75 -40.55 30.03
CA ARG A 397 9.33 -39.71 31.16
C ARG A 397 7.81 -39.61 31.29
N THR A 398 7.08 -39.50 30.18
CA THR A 398 5.61 -39.49 30.24
C THR A 398 5.00 -40.82 30.62
N THR A 399 5.69 -41.94 30.36
CA THR A 399 5.27 -43.26 30.87
C THR A 399 5.59 -43.41 32.35
N SER A 400 6.73 -42.93 32.86
CA SER A 400 7.04 -43.00 34.29
C SER A 400 6.08 -42.15 35.14
N ASP A 401 5.75 -40.93 34.71
CA ASP A 401 4.82 -40.05 35.46
C ASP A 401 3.38 -40.60 35.45
N ALA A 402 2.95 -41.27 34.37
CA ALA A 402 1.66 -41.94 34.31
C ALA A 402 1.61 -43.20 35.19
N THR A 403 2.72 -43.94 35.31
CA THR A 403 2.82 -45.09 36.22
C THR A 403 2.84 -44.65 37.68
N VAL A 404 3.50 -43.54 38.02
CA VAL A 404 3.53 -43.00 39.40
C VAL A 404 2.16 -42.49 39.84
N LEU A 405 1.39 -41.86 38.94
CA LEU A 405 0.00 -41.46 39.22
C LEU A 405 -0.95 -42.66 39.39
N PHE A 406 -0.79 -43.72 38.58
CA PHE A 406 -1.60 -44.94 38.73
C PHE A 406 -1.26 -45.77 39.98
N GLN A 407 -0.03 -45.65 40.48
CA GLN A 407 0.41 -46.39 41.67
C GLN A 407 0.02 -45.68 42.98
N ALA A 408 -0.12 -44.35 42.96
CA ALA A 408 -0.65 -43.59 44.09
C ALA A 408 -2.16 -43.84 44.34
N ASP A 409 -2.94 -44.14 43.28
CA ASP A 409 -4.38 -44.44 43.39
C ASP A 409 -4.69 -45.89 43.83
N LEU A 410 -3.67 -46.76 43.95
CA LEU A 410 -3.85 -48.17 44.32
C LEU A 410 -3.38 -48.52 45.75
N GLU A 411 -2.74 -47.61 46.47
CA GLU A 411 -2.29 -47.84 47.86
C GLU A 411 -3.31 -47.41 48.94
N GLU A 412 -4.50 -46.90 48.56
CA GLU A 412 -5.50 -46.40 49.51
C GLU A 412 -6.83 -47.16 49.49
N ALA A 413 -6.78 -48.49 49.31
CA ALA A 413 -7.95 -49.35 49.49
C ALA A 413 -7.58 -50.75 49.98
N ASP A 414 -7.36 -50.88 51.28
CA ASP A 414 -7.40 -52.19 51.95
C ASP A 414 -8.40 -52.18 53.12
N VAL A 415 -8.95 -53.37 53.37
CA VAL A 415 -9.88 -53.80 54.43
C VAL A 415 -11.39 -53.65 54.15
N ALA A 416 -12.02 -54.74 53.70
CA ALA A 416 -12.85 -55.60 54.56
C ALA A 416 -13.51 -56.76 53.78
N GLU A 417 -13.25 -57.99 54.24
CA GLU A 417 -13.88 -59.24 53.82
C GLU A 417 -15.40 -59.24 54.01
N LEU A 418 -16.15 -59.87 53.08
CA LEU A 418 -17.22 -60.82 53.42
C LEU A 418 -17.68 -61.63 52.20
N ASN A 419 -17.42 -62.94 52.27
CA ASN A 419 -17.99 -64.01 51.43
C ASN A 419 -19.45 -64.29 51.87
N PRO A 420 -20.35 -64.74 50.97
CA PRO A 420 -20.53 -66.19 50.88
C PRO A 420 -20.84 -66.77 49.48
N ARG A 421 -20.49 -68.05 49.41
CA ARG A 421 -20.64 -69.07 48.35
C ARG A 421 -22.06 -69.24 47.82
N TYR A 422 -22.20 -69.57 46.53
CA TYR A 422 -22.97 -70.74 46.05
C TYR A 422 -22.40 -71.27 44.70
N ALA A 423 -22.66 -72.55 44.46
CA ALA A 423 -21.90 -73.56 43.70
C ALA A 423 -22.20 -73.63 42.15
N PRO A 424 -21.49 -74.49 41.37
CA PRO A 424 -21.27 -74.31 39.92
C PRO A 424 -21.93 -75.34 38.96
N LEU A 425 -21.75 -75.09 37.64
CA LEU A 425 -21.76 -75.97 36.43
C LEU A 425 -23.07 -76.11 35.60
N PRO A 426 -23.05 -76.57 34.31
CA PRO A 426 -21.98 -76.63 33.30
C PRO A 426 -22.38 -76.16 31.85
N GLN A 427 -21.40 -76.11 30.95
CA GLN A 427 -21.53 -75.92 29.49
C GLN A 427 -22.00 -77.19 28.73
N ARG A 428 -22.82 -77.05 27.66
CA ARG A 428 -22.58 -77.52 26.25
C ARG A 428 -23.84 -77.45 25.35
N ARG A 429 -23.57 -77.21 24.04
CA ARG A 429 -24.39 -77.15 22.78
C ARG A 429 -25.31 -78.39 22.55
N PRO A 430 -26.29 -78.46 21.59
CA PRO A 430 -26.22 -78.17 20.11
C PRO A 430 -27.59 -77.74 19.44
N PRO A 431 -27.94 -78.05 18.15
CA PRO A 431 -27.47 -77.50 16.86
C PRO A 431 -28.59 -77.05 15.83
N PHE A 432 -28.15 -76.49 14.69
CA PHE A 432 -28.66 -76.58 13.28
C PHE A 432 -30.14 -76.35 12.87
N ILE A 433 -30.32 -75.56 11.78
CA ILE A 433 -31.16 -75.75 10.54
C ILE A 433 -30.89 -74.49 9.65
N SER A 434 -30.11 -74.55 8.56
CA SER A 434 -30.42 -74.89 7.15
C SER A 434 -31.51 -74.03 6.46
N LEU A 435 -31.16 -73.33 5.37
CA LEU A 435 -31.73 -73.54 4.02
C LEU A 435 -31.16 -72.53 2.99
N MET A 436 -30.41 -73.06 2.01
CA MET A 436 -30.32 -72.63 0.60
C MET A 436 -31.58 -73.15 -0.15
N PRO A 437 -32.00 -72.68 -1.35
CA PRO A 437 -31.25 -72.68 -2.64
C PRO A 437 -31.42 -71.41 -3.50
N THR A 438 -30.39 -70.91 -4.21
CA THR A 438 -29.98 -71.19 -5.61
C THR A 438 -31.06 -71.25 -6.69
N ALA A 439 -30.96 -70.38 -7.70
CA ALA A 439 -30.89 -70.69 -9.15
C ALA A 439 -30.86 -69.35 -9.95
N LEU A 440 -29.77 -69.05 -10.67
CA LEU A 440 -29.56 -69.25 -12.12
C LEU A 440 -30.33 -68.20 -12.97
N SER A 441 -29.64 -67.38 -13.78
CA SER A 441 -29.38 -67.60 -15.22
C SER A 441 -29.77 -66.28 -15.92
N GLU A 442 -29.17 -65.72 -16.96
CA GLU A 442 -28.11 -66.10 -17.90
C GLU A 442 -27.67 -64.82 -18.64
N ASN A 443 -26.41 -64.85 -19.07
CA ASN A 443 -25.80 -64.38 -20.30
C ASN A 443 -26.48 -63.39 -21.26
N SER A 444 -25.60 -62.49 -21.75
CA SER A 444 -25.27 -62.17 -23.17
C SER A 444 -25.30 -60.66 -23.42
N PHE A 445 -24.55 -60.03 -24.33
CA PHE A 445 -23.25 -60.24 -24.99
C PHE A 445 -23.07 -58.98 -25.87
N ALA A 446 -21.82 -58.64 -26.21
CA ALA A 446 -21.43 -57.74 -27.31
C ALA A 446 -21.72 -56.22 -27.16
N SER A 447 -20.97 -55.29 -27.75
CA SER A 447 -19.62 -55.19 -28.34
C SER A 447 -19.57 -53.82 -29.06
N ARG A 448 -18.39 -53.17 -29.09
CA ARG A 448 -17.96 -52.09 -30.02
C ARG A 448 -18.70 -50.74 -29.91
N SER A 449 -18.18 -49.58 -30.31
CA SER A 449 -16.84 -48.99 -30.52
C SER A 449 -17.09 -47.56 -31.06
N ASN A 450 -16.20 -46.62 -30.74
CA ASN A 450 -15.78 -45.46 -31.56
C ASN A 450 -16.67 -44.20 -31.76
N LEU A 451 -16.08 -43.07 -31.32
CA LEU A 451 -15.79 -41.81 -32.04
C LEU A 451 -16.88 -40.75 -32.38
N ARG A 452 -16.45 -39.50 -32.12
CA ARG A 452 -16.75 -38.17 -32.72
C ARG A 452 -17.77 -37.23 -32.04
N SER A 453 -17.28 -36.01 -31.83
CA SER A 453 -17.89 -34.70 -31.51
C SER A 453 -18.67 -34.11 -32.72
N PRO A 454 -19.17 -32.84 -32.78
CA PRO A 454 -19.34 -31.73 -31.81
C PRO A 454 -20.73 -30.98 -31.87
N ASN A 455 -20.86 -29.93 -31.04
CA ASN A 455 -21.76 -28.75 -31.11
C ASN A 455 -23.27 -28.93 -30.87
N TRP A 456 -23.88 -28.09 -30.01
CA TRP A 456 -25.08 -27.30 -30.30
C TRP A 456 -25.27 -26.21 -29.22
N VAL A 457 -25.71 -25.04 -29.69
CA VAL A 457 -25.92 -23.76 -28.99
C VAL A 457 -27.32 -23.70 -28.36
N GLY A 458 -27.47 -23.01 -27.21
CA GLY A 458 -28.76 -22.63 -26.63
C GLY A 458 -28.63 -21.47 -25.61
N PRO A 459 -29.68 -20.63 -25.41
CA PRO A 459 -29.57 -19.17 -25.15
C PRO A 459 -29.77 -18.78 -23.65
N PRO A 460 -29.81 -17.48 -23.26
CA PRO A 460 -29.25 -16.99 -22.01
C PRO A 460 -30.21 -17.14 -20.83
N ARG A 461 -29.66 -17.49 -19.65
CA ARG A 461 -30.34 -17.28 -18.37
C ARG A 461 -29.71 -16.09 -17.64
N GLN A 462 -30.54 -15.09 -17.41
CA GLN A 462 -30.35 -14.07 -16.38
C GLN A 462 -29.92 -14.74 -15.08
N ALA A 463 -28.70 -14.43 -14.62
CA ALA A 463 -28.27 -14.74 -13.27
C ALA A 463 -28.31 -13.44 -12.47
N ASN A 464 -29.30 -13.36 -11.59
CA ASN A 464 -29.36 -12.38 -10.53
C ASN A 464 -28.01 -12.32 -9.80
N LEU A 465 -27.41 -11.14 -9.75
CA LEU A 465 -26.39 -10.80 -8.75
C LEU A 465 -27.07 -10.76 -7.38
N GLY A 466 -27.20 -11.94 -6.80
CA GLY A 466 -27.67 -12.16 -5.44
C GLY A 466 -26.68 -13.07 -4.74
N ASP A 467 -25.83 -12.46 -3.94
CA ASP A 467 -25.24 -13.08 -2.75
C ASP A 467 -24.01 -14.01 -2.93
N SER A 468 -22.90 -13.47 -3.46
CA SER A 468 -21.56 -14.05 -3.25
C SER A 468 -21.06 -13.92 -1.81
N ARG A 469 -21.75 -13.18 -0.92
CA ARG A 469 -21.36 -13.02 0.49
C ARG A 469 -21.75 -14.26 1.32
N SER A 470 -22.91 -14.85 1.08
CA SER A 470 -23.33 -16.06 1.80
C SER A 470 -22.57 -17.31 1.40
N ILE A 471 -22.18 -17.46 0.12
CA ILE A 471 -21.41 -18.63 -0.35
C ILE A 471 -19.99 -18.64 0.24
N TRP A 472 -19.33 -17.47 0.31
CA TRP A 472 -17.99 -17.36 0.88
C TRP A 472 -17.99 -17.54 2.40
N LEU A 473 -18.99 -16.97 3.10
CA LEU A 473 -19.17 -17.17 4.54
C LEU A 473 -19.59 -18.60 4.89
N ALA A 474 -20.37 -19.27 4.04
CA ALA A 474 -20.71 -20.68 4.19
C ALA A 474 -19.47 -21.58 4.00
N GLN A 475 -18.63 -21.30 3.00
CA GLN A 475 -17.36 -22.03 2.79
C GLN A 475 -16.35 -21.82 3.94
N LEU A 476 -16.34 -20.64 4.56
CA LEU A 476 -15.51 -20.34 5.73
C LEU A 476 -16.07 -20.99 7.00
N ARG A 477 -17.40 -20.97 7.17
CA ARG A 477 -18.10 -21.69 8.24
C ARG A 477 -17.86 -23.20 8.14
N ASP A 478 -17.90 -23.77 6.94
CA ASP A 478 -17.63 -25.20 6.72
C ASP A 478 -16.16 -25.53 6.93
N SER A 479 -15.23 -24.62 6.58
CA SER A 479 -13.81 -24.78 6.88
C SER A 479 -13.48 -24.70 8.38
N ILE A 480 -14.30 -23.99 9.17
CA ILE A 480 -14.17 -23.89 10.62
C ILE A 480 -14.92 -25.04 11.34
N LEU A 481 -16.07 -25.49 10.83
CA LEU A 481 -16.89 -26.56 11.42
C LEU A 481 -16.44 -27.98 11.04
N PHE A 482 -15.62 -28.16 10.00
CA PHE A 482 -15.01 -29.46 9.68
C PHE A 482 -14.03 -29.98 10.77
N CYS A 483 -13.78 -29.18 11.81
CA CYS A 483 -13.00 -29.58 12.98
C CYS A 483 -13.78 -30.30 14.09
N GLN A 484 -15.10 -30.49 13.99
CA GLN A 484 -15.91 -31.05 15.09
C GLN A 484 -16.70 -32.34 14.82
N GLN A 485 -16.67 -32.95 13.63
CA GLN A 485 -17.30 -34.26 13.45
C GLN A 485 -16.33 -35.42 13.67
N GLY A 486 -16.55 -36.15 14.76
CA GLY A 486 -15.85 -37.37 15.14
C GLY A 486 -16.05 -38.49 14.12
N ARG A 487 -15.12 -38.62 13.17
CA ARG A 487 -14.91 -39.88 12.45
C ARG A 487 -14.08 -40.82 13.33
N VAL A 488 -14.63 -42.00 13.61
CA VAL A 488 -13.93 -43.16 14.18
C VAL A 488 -12.62 -43.36 13.40
N ARG A 489 -11.49 -43.07 14.05
CA ARG A 489 -10.16 -43.16 13.44
C ARG A 489 -9.68 -44.60 13.47
N LYS A 490 -9.44 -45.17 12.29
CA LYS A 490 -8.52 -46.32 12.11
C LYS A 490 -7.17 -46.00 12.80
N PRO A 491 -6.45 -47.01 13.33
CA PRO A 491 -5.23 -46.79 14.11
C PRO A 491 -4.21 -45.97 13.30
N PRO A 492 -3.49 -45.03 13.94
CA PRO A 492 -2.63 -44.11 13.22
C PRO A 492 -1.44 -44.89 12.63
N ARG A 493 -1.36 -44.94 11.29
CA ARG A 493 -0.08 -45.18 10.60
C ARG A 493 0.95 -44.22 11.23
N ARG A 494 2.05 -44.74 11.78
CA ARG A 494 3.20 -43.94 12.26
C ARG A 494 3.65 -43.01 11.14
N ARG A 495 3.20 -41.75 11.19
CA ARG A 495 3.63 -40.72 10.25
C ARG A 495 5.06 -40.32 10.63
N ASN A 496 5.96 -40.35 9.65
CA ASN A 496 7.34 -39.93 9.86
C ASN A 496 7.39 -38.44 10.24
N VAL A 497 8.31 -38.07 11.13
CA VAL A 497 8.54 -36.71 11.68
C VAL A 497 8.50 -35.65 10.59
N PHE A 498 9.15 -35.96 9.48
CA PHE A 498 9.23 -35.10 8.30
C PHE A 498 7.85 -34.71 7.76
N SER A 499 6.93 -35.68 7.63
CA SER A 499 5.58 -35.43 7.13
C SER A 499 4.72 -34.58 8.07
N THR A 500 4.93 -34.71 9.38
CA THR A 500 4.22 -33.91 10.38
C THR A 500 4.75 -32.49 10.49
N THR A 501 6.07 -32.33 10.45
CA THR A 501 6.72 -31.02 10.46
C THR A 501 6.38 -30.23 9.20
N LEU A 502 6.33 -30.86 8.03
CA LEU A 502 5.92 -30.20 6.79
C LEU A 502 4.48 -29.68 6.83
N LEU A 503 3.56 -30.42 7.44
CA LEU A 503 2.16 -29.97 7.58
C LEU A 503 2.04 -28.77 8.53
N ASP A 504 2.73 -28.80 9.67
CA ASP A 504 2.72 -27.66 10.61
C ASP A 504 3.45 -26.43 10.04
N ALA A 505 4.57 -26.66 9.35
CA ALA A 505 5.33 -25.61 8.68
C ALA A 505 4.50 -24.96 7.56
N ARG A 506 3.77 -25.77 6.78
CA ARG A 506 2.80 -25.27 5.80
C ARG A 506 1.72 -24.45 6.49
N ASP A 507 1.14 -24.93 7.59
CA ASP A 507 0.10 -24.20 8.31
C ASP A 507 0.62 -22.87 8.86
N ILE A 508 1.87 -22.79 9.32
CA ILE A 508 2.50 -21.56 9.83
C ILE A 508 3.06 -20.66 8.74
N ALA A 509 3.30 -21.16 7.53
CA ALA A 509 3.63 -20.32 6.38
C ALA A 509 2.38 -19.77 5.67
N VAL A 510 1.33 -20.59 5.55
CA VAL A 510 0.10 -20.26 4.80
C VAL A 510 -0.88 -19.46 5.65
N PHE A 511 -1.02 -19.76 6.95
CA PHE A 511 -1.96 -19.04 7.80
C PHE A 511 -1.62 -17.54 7.94
N PRO A 512 -0.37 -17.13 8.22
CA PRO A 512 -0.03 -15.71 8.25
C PRO A 512 -0.25 -15.03 6.89
N LEU A 513 -0.01 -15.73 5.77
CA LEU A 513 -0.29 -15.18 4.45
C LEU A 513 -1.79 -14.94 4.24
N ALA A 514 -2.65 -15.88 4.64
CA ALA A 514 -4.10 -15.71 4.56
C ALA A 514 -4.59 -14.55 5.45
N VAL A 515 -4.04 -14.43 6.65
CA VAL A 515 -4.32 -13.32 7.58
C VAL A 515 -3.83 -11.98 7.03
N PHE A 516 -2.63 -11.94 6.45
CA PHE A 516 -2.09 -10.76 5.78
C PHE A 516 -3.01 -10.30 4.64
N VAL A 517 -3.45 -11.24 3.78
CA VAL A 517 -4.38 -10.92 2.69
C VAL A 517 -5.69 -10.40 3.25
N LEU A 518 -6.27 -11.04 4.27
CA LEU A 518 -7.54 -10.63 4.87
C LEU A 518 -7.45 -9.25 5.51
N ILE A 519 -6.44 -9.01 6.37
CA ILE A 519 -6.26 -7.72 7.06
C ILE A 519 -5.99 -6.63 6.03
N THR A 520 -5.07 -6.85 5.11
CA THR A 520 -4.76 -5.85 4.08
C THR A 520 -5.99 -5.57 3.22
N TRP A 521 -6.77 -6.59 2.84
CA TRP A 521 -8.03 -6.41 2.13
C TRP A 521 -9.04 -5.57 2.93
N LEU A 522 -9.21 -5.83 4.22
CA LEU A 522 -10.09 -5.03 5.10
C LEU A 522 -9.65 -3.58 5.24
N VAL A 523 -8.34 -3.33 5.31
CA VAL A 523 -7.77 -1.97 5.38
C VAL A 523 -7.95 -1.20 4.09
N VAL A 524 -7.93 -1.91 2.96
CA VAL A 524 -7.98 -1.33 1.61
C VAL A 524 -9.41 -1.13 1.10
N THR A 525 -10.37 -1.92 1.57
CA THR A 525 -11.77 -1.89 1.07
C THR A 525 -12.71 -1.00 1.86
N LYS A 526 -12.31 -0.56 3.06
CA LYS A 526 -13.01 0.43 3.87
C LYS A 526 -12.35 1.78 3.72
#